data_AF-A0A921BGM5-F1
#
_entry.id   AF-A0A921BGM5-F1
#
_cell.length_a   1.000
_cell.length_b   1.000
_cell.length_c   1.000
_cell.angle_alpha   90.00
_cell.angle_beta   90.00
_cell.angle_gamma   90.00
#
_symmetry.space_group_name_H-M   'P 1'
#
loop_
_entity.id
_entity.type
_entity.pdbx_description
1 polymer ?
#
loop_
_entity_poly.entity_id
_entity_poly.type
_entity_poly.pdbx_seq_one_letter_code
_entity_poly.pdbx_strand_id
1 'polypeptide(L)' 'MAPYCETVEEVKEVIGAAKWRPLKGDAVRRVVDTGEHISEDTRSYLEERNKNSVVIIGIEVSVQSIISKKY' A
#
# COMPACT_ATOMS: atom_id res chain seq x y z
N MET A 1 8.01 8.32 2.96
CA MET A 1 9.02 7.73 2.06
C MET A 1 9.42 6.40 2.66
N ALA A 2 9.29 5.30 1.92
CA ALA A 2 9.70 3.98 2.34
C ALA A 2 10.77 3.46 1.36
N PRO A 3 12.05 3.39 1.78
CA PRO A 3 13.12 2.83 0.96
C PRO A 3 13.20 1.29 1.13
N TYR A 4 13.87 0.59 0.19
CA TYR A 4 14.16 -0.85 0.27
C TYR A 4 12.95 -1.79 0.39
N CYS A 5 11.82 -1.51 -0.27
CA CYS A 5 10.74 -2.50 -0.33
C CYS A 5 11.14 -3.66 -1.25
N GLU A 6 11.14 -4.89 -0.73
CA GLU A 6 11.51 -6.10 -1.49
C GLU A 6 10.27 -6.95 -1.83
N THR A 7 9.17 -6.73 -1.11
CA THR A 7 7.93 -7.52 -1.23
C THR A 7 6.72 -6.66 -1.58
N VAL A 8 5.70 -7.29 -2.18
CA VAL A 8 4.44 -6.62 -2.51
C VAL A 8 3.69 -6.22 -1.23
N GLU A 9 3.85 -7.01 -0.17
CA GLU A 9 3.22 -6.81 1.12
C GLU A 9 3.72 -5.51 1.79
N GLU A 10 5.02 -5.24 1.75
CA GLU A 10 5.60 -3.99 2.25
C GLU A 10 5.07 -2.77 1.49
N VAL A 11 4.97 -2.87 0.16
CA VAL A 11 4.41 -1.83 -0.69
C VAL A 11 2.95 -1.55 -0.30
N LYS A 12 2.16 -2.61 -0.10
CA LYS A 12 0.75 -2.52 0.30
C LYS A 12 0.56 -1.86 1.66
N GLU A 13 1.40 -2.17 2.65
CA GLU A 13 1.36 -1.55 3.97
C GLU A 13 1.64 -0.04 3.89
N VAL A 14 2.64 0.36 3.09
CA VAL A 14 2.98 1.78 2.89
C VAL A 14 1.84 2.54 2.20
N ILE A 15 1.22 1.95 1.18
CA ILE A 15 0.05 2.51 0.50
C ILE A 15 -1.12 2.62 1.49
N GLY A 16 -1.38 1.56 2.26
CA GLY A 16 -2.38 1.51 3.33
C GLY A 16 -2.25 2.68 4.29
N ALA A 17 -1.06 2.87 4.84
CA ALA A 17 -0.77 3.91 5.81
C ALA A 17 -0.92 5.34 5.23
N ALA A 18 -0.59 5.53 3.96
CA ALA A 18 -0.51 6.87 3.36
C ALA A 18 -1.79 7.32 2.64
N LYS A 19 -2.50 6.41 1.96
CA LYS A 19 -3.70 6.73 1.17
C LYS A 19 -4.99 6.51 1.94
N TRP A 20 -4.99 5.63 2.94
CA TRP A 20 -6.21 5.19 3.61
C TRP A 20 -6.29 5.57 5.09
N ARG A 21 -5.38 6.41 5.61
CA ARG A 21 -5.52 6.91 6.99
C ARG A 21 -6.88 7.63 7.16
N PRO A 22 -7.59 7.46 8.29
CA PRO A 22 -7.17 6.76 9.50
C PRO A 22 -7.56 5.26 9.58
N LEU A 23 -7.92 4.58 8.47
CA LEU A 23 -8.29 3.16 8.51
C LEU A 23 -7.19 2.29 9.14
N LYS A 24 -7.60 1.21 9.82
CA LYS A 24 -6.74 0.29 10.57
C LYS A 24 -7.16 -1.16 10.37
N GLY A 25 -6.23 -2.07 10.66
CA GLY A 25 -6.47 -3.51 10.71
C GLY A 25 -7.08 -4.06 9.42
N ASP A 26 -8.06 -4.96 9.56
CA ASP A 26 -8.70 -5.62 8.42
C ASP A 26 -9.37 -4.67 7.43
N ALA A 27 -9.84 -3.50 7.88
CA ALA A 27 -10.48 -2.54 6.99
C ALA A 27 -9.51 -1.94 5.97
N VAL A 28 -8.31 -1.53 6.40
CA VAL A 28 -7.29 -1.03 5.46
C VAL A 28 -6.75 -2.16 4.59
N ARG A 29 -6.58 -3.35 5.17
CA ARG A 29 -6.10 -4.52 4.41
C ARG A 29 -7.08 -4.91 3.31
N ARG A 30 -8.37 -4.97 3.60
CA ARG A 30 -9.43 -5.24 2.61
C ARG A 30 -9.41 -4.20 1.49
N VAL A 31 -9.39 -2.91 1.83
CA VAL A 31 -9.35 -1.84 0.82
C VAL A 31 -8.10 -1.96 -0.06
N VAL A 32 -6.94 -2.27 0.51
CA VAL A 32 -5.68 -2.40 -0.24
C VAL A 32 -5.63 -3.68 -1.08
N ASP A 33 -6.18 -4.79 -0.59
CA ASP A 33 -6.12 -6.09 -1.26
C ASP A 33 -7.22 -6.27 -2.31
N THR A 34 -8.43 -5.77 -2.06
CA THR A 34 -9.61 -6.01 -2.92
C THR A 34 -10.19 -4.74 -3.54
N GLY A 35 -9.83 -3.56 -3.03
CA GLY A 35 -10.48 -2.30 -3.41
C GLY A 35 -11.87 -2.12 -2.82
N GLU A 36 -12.33 -3.03 -1.94
CA GLU A 36 -13.67 -2.97 -1.37
C GLU A 36 -13.71 -2.03 -0.16
N HIS A 37 -14.57 -1.01 -0.24
CA HIS A 37 -14.80 -0.04 0.83
C HIS A 37 -16.04 -0.41 1.65
N ILE A 38 -16.05 0.03 2.92
CA ILE A 38 -17.19 -0.16 3.84
C ILE A 38 -18.45 0.53 3.30
N SER A 39 -18.30 1.72 2.71
CA SER A 39 -19.34 2.48 2.03
C SER A 39 -18.73 3.50 1.08
N GLU A 40 -19.54 4.01 0.15
CA GLU A 40 -19.14 5.05 -0.81
C GLU A 40 -18.82 6.39 -0.11
N ASP A 41 -19.59 6.77 0.91
CA ASP A 41 -19.30 7.95 1.74
C ASP A 41 -17.94 7.85 2.43
N THR A 42 -17.63 6.66 2.97
CA THR A 42 -16.34 6.41 3.64
C THR A 42 -15.19 6.52 2.64
N ARG A 43 -15.37 5.97 1.44
CA ARG A 43 -14.38 6.08 0.36
C ARG A 43 -14.13 7.54 0.00
N SER A 44 -15.18 8.28 -0.33
CA SER A 44 -15.09 9.69 -0.73
C SER A 44 -14.41 10.53 0.34
N TYR A 45 -14.76 10.31 1.61
CA TYR A 45 -14.10 10.96 2.73
C TYR A 45 -12.59 10.68 2.81
N LEU A 46 -12.19 9.42 2.67
CA LEU A 46 -10.79 9.01 2.77
C LEU A 46 -9.96 9.52 1.58
N GLU A 47 -10.52 9.46 0.37
CA GLU A 47 -9.88 9.97 -0.83
C GLU A 47 -9.67 11.48 -0.74
N GLU A 48 -10.69 12.24 -0.33
CA GLU A 48 -10.61 13.70 -0.14
C GLU A 48 -9.60 14.06 0.97
N ARG A 49 -9.63 13.35 2.10
CA ARG A 49 -8.72 13.57 3.22
C ARG A 49 -7.25 13.32 2.86
N ASN A 50 -6.98 12.36 1.98
CA ASN A 50 -5.64 11.93 1.61
C ASN A 50 -5.24 12.33 0.19
N LYS A 51 -6.01 13.21 -0.48
CA LYS A 51 -5.78 13.63 -1.87
C LYS A 51 -4.38 14.20 -2.12
N ASN A 52 -3.84 14.91 -1.14
CA ASN A 52 -2.51 15.52 -1.19
C ASN A 52 -1.40 14.59 -0.68
N SER A 53 -1.71 13.34 -0.38
CA SER A 53 -0.73 12.34 0.05
C SER A 53 0.04 11.81 -1.15
N VAL A 54 1.34 12.10 -1.20
CA VAL A 54 2.27 11.56 -2.20
C VAL A 54 3.18 10.56 -1.52
N VAL A 55 3.31 9.38 -2.11
CA VAL A 55 4.15 8.29 -1.61
C VAL A 55 5.21 7.97 -2.64
N ILE A 56 6.46 7.97 -2.19
CA ILE A 56 7.60 7.49 -2.95
C ILE A 56 8.08 6.21 -2.26
N ILE A 57 8.12 5.14 -3.03
CA ILE A 57 8.54 3.80 -2.59
C ILE A 57 9.75 3.41 -3.42
N GLY A 58 10.88 3.19 -2.76
CA GLY A 58 12.05 2.58 -3.39
C GLY A 58 11.86 1.07 -3.40
N ILE A 59 11.75 0.47 -4.58
CA ILE A 59 11.73 -0.99 -4.71
C ILE A 59 13.15 -1.42 -5.03
N GLU A 60 13.68 -2.32 -4.22
CA GLU A 60 15.00 -2.88 -4.41
C GLU A 60 14.88 -4.39 -4.40
N VAL A 61 15.58 -5.04 -5.34
CA VAL A 61 15.54 -6.49 -5.50
C VAL A 61 16.92 -7.03 -5.20
N SER A 62 17.01 -7.86 -4.16
CA SER A 62 18.24 -8.59 -3.84
C SER A 62 18.70 -9.46 -5.01
N VAL A 63 20.00 -9.43 -5.33
CA VAL A 63 20.62 -10.22 -6.43
C VAL A 63 20.30 -11.72 -6.31
N GLN A 64 20.21 -12.24 -5.08
CA GLN A 64 19.84 -13.62 -4.80
C GLN A 64 18.41 -13.97 -5.24
N SER A 65 17.47 -13.03 -5.12
CA SER A 65 16.09 -13.17 -5.56
C SER A 65 15.99 -13.24 -7.10
N ILE A 66 16.85 -12.48 -7.79
CA ILE A 66 16.96 -12.50 -9.25
C ILE A 66 17.46 -13.87 -9.73
N ILE A 67 18.48 -14.42 -9.09
CA ILE A 67 19.06 -15.72 -9.47
C ILE A 67 18.05 -16.86 -9.22
N SER A 68 17.34 -16.83 -8.09
CA SER A 68 16.33 -17.84 -7.74
C SER A 68 15.15 -17.90 -8.71
N LYS A 69 14.74 -16.76 -9.32
CA LYS A 69 13.67 -16.74 -10.34
C LYS A 69 14.13 -17.15 -11.74
N LYS A 70 15.44 -17.28 -11.97
CA LYS A 70 16.01 -17.55 -13.30
C LYS A 70 16.27 -19.04 -13.57
N TYR A 71 16.12 -19.90 -12.56
CA TYR A 71 16.33 -21.34 -12.64
C TYR A 71 15.13 -22.11 -12.10
#